data_AF-A0A962BFM4-F1
#
_entry.id   AF-A0A962BFM4-F1
#
_cell.length_a   1.000
_cell.length_b   1.000
_cell.length_c   1.000
_cell.angle_alpha   90.00
_cell.angle_beta   90.00
_cell.angle_gamma   90.00
#
_symmetry.space_group_name_H-M   'P 1'
#
loop_
_entity.id
_entity.type
_entity.pdbx_description
1 polymer ?
#
loop_
_entity_poly.entity_id
_entity_poly.type
_entity_poly.pdbx_seq_one_letter_code
_entity_poly.pdbx_strand_id
1 'polypeptide(L)' 'MVDEDSLREQLEELQTQHKQLDDQILHMSQAGAVDFLTIAKLKKEKLRLKDMISRIESMLIPDILA' A
#
# COMPACT_ATOMS: atom_id res chain seq x y z
N MET A 1 -12.97 -2.43 22.04
CA MET A 1 -12.13 -3.45 21.40
C MET A 1 -11.76 -2.90 20.04
N VAL A 2 -10.52 -3.06 19.59
CA VAL A 2 -10.21 -2.84 18.17
C VAL A 2 -10.60 -4.16 17.51
N ASP A 3 -11.69 -4.16 16.76
CA ASP A 3 -12.20 -5.37 16.11
C ASP A 3 -11.22 -5.81 15.02
N GLU A 4 -10.74 -7.05 15.10
CA GLU A 4 -9.78 -7.62 14.14
C GLU A 4 -10.30 -7.52 12.70
N ASP A 5 -11.61 -7.74 12.51
CA ASP A 5 -12.30 -7.53 11.23
C ASP A 5 -12.10 -6.12 10.66
N SER A 6 -12.13 -5.08 11.50
CA SER A 6 -11.91 -3.71 11.04
C SER A 6 -10.46 -3.46 10.61
N LEU A 7 -9.49 -4.11 11.27
CA LEU A 7 -8.09 -4.05 10.85
C LEU A 7 -7.86 -4.82 9.54
N ARG A 8 -8.54 -5.94 9.34
CA ARG A 8 -8.48 -6.75 8.11
C ARG A 8 -9.11 -6.03 6.92
N GLU A 9 -10.24 -5.36 7.13
CA GLU A 9 -10.89 -4.52 6.11
C GLU A 9 -9.98 -3.35 5.70
N GLN A 10 -9.39 -2.64 6.68
CA GLN A 10 -8.40 -1.59 6.41
C GLN A 10 -7.17 -2.13 5.69
N LEU A 11 -6.69 -3.32 6.05
CA LEU A 11 -5.56 -3.96 5.38
C LEU A 11 -5.87 -4.24 3.90
N GLU A 12 -7.04 -4.79 3.60
CA GLU A 12 -7.47 -5.08 2.24
C GLU A 12 -7.62 -3.80 1.40
N GLU A 13 -8.17 -2.74 2.00
CA GLU A 13 -8.30 -1.44 1.36
C GLU A 13 -6.91 -0.84 1.03
N LEU A 14 -5.98 -0.87 1.99
CA LEU A 14 -4.62 -0.38 1.79
C LEU A 14 -3.84 -1.20 0.76
N GLN A 15 -4.01 -2.53 0.74
CA GLN A 15 -3.41 -3.40 -0.28
C GLN A 15 -3.96 -3.09 -1.67
N THR A 16 -5.26 -2.85 -1.79
CA THR A 16 -5.91 -2.45 -3.04
C THR A 16 -5.37 -1.11 -3.52
N GLN A 17 -5.33 -0.10 -2.64
CA GLN A 17 -4.75 1.22 -2.97
C GLN A 17 -3.29 1.11 -3.39
N HIS A 18 -2.48 0.32 -2.69
CA HIS A 18 -1.07 0.09 -3.02
C HIS A 18 -0.92 -0.52 -4.42
N LYS A 19 -1.76 -1.50 -4.77
CA LYS A 19 -1.76 -2.12 -6.10
C LYS A 19 -2.14 -1.12 -7.20
N GLN A 20 -3.19 -0.33 -6.99
CA GLN A 20 -3.59 0.72 -7.92
C GLN A 20 -2.49 1.77 -8.14
N LEU A 21 -1.78 2.12 -7.09
CA LEU A 21 -0.66 3.07 -7.17
C LEU A 21 0.50 2.50 -7.99
N ASP A 22 0.71 1.18 -7.91
CA ASP A 22 1.75 0.51 -8.71
C ASP A 22 1.39 0.43 -10.20
N ASP A 23 0.13 0.11 -10.52
CA ASP A 23 -0.39 0.15 -11.88
C ASP A 23 -0.26 1.57 -12.47
N GLN A 24 -0.59 2.60 -11.71
CA GLN A 24 -0.40 3.99 -12.15
C GLN A 24 1.07 4.30 -12.44
N ILE A 25 2.00 3.90 -11.56
CA ILE A 25 3.44 4.09 -11.78
C ILE A 25 3.88 3.37 -13.07
N LEU A 26 3.39 2.14 -13.30
CA LEU A 26 3.72 1.35 -14.49
C LEU A 26 3.22 2.02 -15.76
N HIS A 27 1.95 2.43 -15.78
CA HIS A 27 1.34 3.15 -16.91
C HIS A 27 2.08 4.45 -17.22
N MET A 28 2.40 5.26 -16.20
CA MET A 28 3.18 6.49 -16.38
C MET A 28 4.59 6.22 -16.88
N SER A 29 5.22 5.13 -16.44
CA SER A 29 6.54 4.73 -16.92
C SER A 29 6.52 4.26 -18.38
N GLN A 30 5.41 3.69 -18.85
CA GLN A 30 5.25 3.21 -20.23
C GLN A 30 4.81 4.30 -21.21
N ALA A 31 4.12 5.34 -20.74
CA ALA A 31 3.59 6.43 -21.57
C ALA A 31 4.66 7.34 -22.22
N GLY A 32 5.95 7.10 -22.00
CA GLY A 32 7.06 7.77 -22.67
C GLY A 32 7.37 9.18 -22.16
N ALA A 33 6.38 9.92 -21.66
CA ALA A 33 6.56 11.17 -20.92
C ALA A 33 6.76 10.86 -19.43
N VAL A 34 7.97 10.40 -19.08
CA VAL A 34 8.33 10.04 -17.70
C VAL A 34 8.48 11.32 -16.88
N ASP A 35 7.41 11.72 -16.20
CA ASP A 35 7.47 12.80 -15.21
C ASP A 35 8.12 12.26 -13.92
N PHE A 36 9.45 12.34 -13.87
CA PHE A 36 10.27 11.79 -12.78
C PHE A 36 9.85 12.33 -11.40
N LEU A 37 9.38 13.59 -11.32
CA LEU A 37 8.91 14.18 -10.08
C LEU A 37 7.60 13.53 -9.62
N THR A 38 6.66 13.31 -10.52
CA THR A 38 5.39 12.63 -10.22
C THR A 38 5.62 11.18 -9.84
N ILE A 39 6.47 10.45 -10.58
CA ILE A 39 6.84 9.08 -10.22
C ILE A 39 7.54 9.01 -8.86
N ALA A 40 8.41 9.98 -8.54
CA ALA A 40 9.07 10.03 -7.23
C ALA A 40 8.06 10.25 -6.09
N LYS A 41 7.04 11.09 -6.29
CA LYS A 41 5.94 11.28 -5.33
C LYS A 41 5.12 10.00 -5.16
N LEU A 42 4.71 9.37 -6.26
CA LEU A 42 3.95 8.13 -6.24
C LEU A 42 4.74 7.00 -5.54
N LYS A 43 6.04 6.85 -5.82
CA LYS A 43 6.88 5.87 -5.12
C LYS A 43 6.96 6.13 -3.61
N LYS A 44 7.00 7.40 -3.19
CA LYS A 44 6.98 7.79 -1.78
C LYS A 44 5.64 7.47 -1.11
N GLU A 45 4.53 7.68 -1.82
CA GLU A 45 3.20 7.27 -1.34
C GLU A 45 3.07 5.75 -1.28
N LYS A 46 3.56 5.02 -2.29
CA LYS A 46 3.62 3.56 -2.29
C LYS A 46 4.40 3.02 -1.08
N LEU A 47 5.54 3.64 -0.75
CA LEU A 47 6.32 3.27 0.43
C LEU A 47 5.52 3.48 1.72
N ARG A 48 4.84 4.62 1.86
CA ARG A 48 3.97 4.89 3.02
C ARG A 48 2.83 3.88 3.16
N LEU A 49 2.17 3.53 2.06
CA LEU A 49 1.12 2.51 2.06
C LEU A 49 1.69 1.16 2.52
N LYS A 50 2.86 0.78 2.02
CA LYS A 50 3.56 -0.42 2.45
C LYS A 50 3.91 -0.40 3.95
N ASP A 51 4.40 0.73 4.47
CA ASP A 51 4.69 0.86 5.91
C ASP A 51 3.43 0.74 6.78
N MET A 52 2.29 1.29 6.32
CA MET A 52 1.00 1.17 7.00
C MET A 52 0.46 -0.27 6.96
N ILE A 53 0.57 -0.93 5.80
CA ILE A 53 0.26 -2.36 5.64
C ILE A 53 1.08 -3.17 6.62
N SER A 54 2.41 -3.04 6.62
CA SER A 54 3.29 -3.77 7.53
C SER A 54 2.97 -3.53 9.00
N ARG A 55 2.53 -2.31 9.35
CA ARG A 55 2.14 -1.96 10.72
C ARG A 55 0.84 -2.65 11.14
N ILE A 56 -0.17 -2.67 10.27
CA ILE A 56 -1.44 -3.36 10.52
C ILE A 56 -1.24 -4.88 10.50
N GLU A 57 -0.47 -5.39 9.55
CA GLU A 57 -0.03 -6.79 9.53
C GLU A 57 0.69 -7.13 10.83
N SER A 58 1.62 -6.31 11.33
CA SER A 58 2.29 -6.58 12.62
C SER A 58 1.34 -6.55 13.83
N MET A 59 0.19 -5.88 13.73
CA MET A 59 -0.85 -5.89 14.76
C MET A 59 -1.76 -7.13 14.65
N LEU A 60 -1.91 -7.72 13.45
CA LEU A 60 -2.67 -8.94 13.18
C LEU A 60 -1.82 -10.22 13.30
N ILE A 61 -0.53 -10.16 12.96
CA ILE A 61 0.45 -11.26 13.04
C ILE A 61 0.62 -11.87 14.44
N PRO A 62 0.48 -11.18 15.59
CA PRO A 62 0.46 -11.87 16.88
C PRO A 62 -0.56 -13.03 16.96
N ASP A 63 -1.62 -13.01 16.14
CA ASP A 63 -2.63 -14.09 16.08
C ASP A 63 -2.32 -15.16 15.01
N ILE A 64 -1.49 -14.86 14.01
CA ILE A 64 -1.25 -15.74 12.83
C ILE A 64 -0.09 -16.74 13.05
N LEU A 65 0.79 -16.48 14.03
CA LEU A 65 1.94 -17.35 14.38
C LEU A 65 1.83 -18.01 15.77
N ALA A 66 0.66 -17.95 16.43
CA ALA A 66 0.40 -18.60 17.71
C ALA A 66 -0.01 -20.08 17.56
#